data_AF-X1S878-F1
#
_entry.id   AF-X1S878-F1
#
_cell.length_a   1.000
_cell.length_b   1.000
_cell.length_c   1.000
_cell.angle_alpha   90.00
_cell.angle_beta   90.00
_cell.angle_gamma   90.00
#
_symmetry.space_group_name_H-M   'P 1'
#
loop_
_entity.id
_entity.type
_entity.pdbx_description
1 polymer ?
#
loop_
_entity_poly.entity_id
_entity_poly.type
_entity_poly.pdbx_seq_one_letter_code
_entity_poly.pdbx_strand_id
1 'polypeptide(L)'
;PRVELERTSITPSITGVATAEWTTDEKYTGDYSVKLTAPTSGDYAKVKITQSVAFSSITDLNFYYMISNDAVATTEDIGATWPIYVRSGETVAQEYLSAYPVIHIKSGDEEHWIIGQPWAESVITGAWVNWNNTQASLVYTEALWHMEDFTADPEISGIPAGWGPLSYWTTTKYSDFEVVDIGIGLGLFAVTGQQSAYVDDLTIHDITYKLEQVLGFNTIQDAIDAALPGDTVLMHNGTYSATSSPFVRITTDSLTLMGESRDGVILDGT
;
A
#
# COMPACT_ATOMS: atom_id res chain seq x y z
N PRO A 1 4.64 -15.43 -27.89
CA PRO A 1 3.69 -14.35 -27.54
C PRO A 1 3.89 -13.99 -26.06
N ARG A 2 3.58 -12.76 -25.64
CA ARG A 2 3.75 -12.30 -24.25
C ARG A 2 2.43 -12.42 -23.50
N VAL A 3 2.46 -12.65 -22.20
CA VAL A 3 1.27 -12.53 -21.34
C VAL A 3 1.52 -11.39 -20.37
N GLU A 4 0.52 -10.57 -20.13
CA GLU A 4 0.57 -9.50 -19.14
C GLU A 4 -0.47 -9.80 -18.05
N LEU A 5 -0.19 -9.36 -16.83
CA LEU A 5 -1.13 -9.47 -15.73
C LEU A 5 -1.59 -8.07 -15.38
N GLU A 6 -2.80 -7.70 -15.79
CA GLU A 6 -3.45 -6.52 -15.25
C GLU A 6 -3.84 -6.82 -13.80
N ARG A 7 -2.91 -6.53 -12.88
CA ARG A 7 -3.19 -6.54 -11.46
C ARG A 7 -4.16 -5.42 -11.12
N THR A 8 -4.91 -5.63 -10.05
CA THR A 8 -5.49 -4.53 -9.27
C THR A 8 -4.43 -3.42 -9.16
N SER A 9 -4.70 -2.24 -9.76
CA SER A 9 -3.67 -1.25 -10.08
C SER A 9 -2.80 -0.86 -8.87
N ILE A 10 -1.60 -1.44 -8.78
CA ILE A 10 -0.61 -1.03 -7.79
C ILE A 10 0.14 0.16 -8.37
N THR A 11 -0.11 1.34 -7.80
CA THR A 11 0.36 2.60 -8.35
C THR A 11 1.24 3.31 -7.32
N PRO A 12 2.54 3.45 -7.58
CA PRO A 12 3.37 4.41 -6.88
C PRO A 12 2.83 5.84 -7.13
N SER A 13 2.74 6.65 -6.08
CA SER A 13 2.24 8.02 -6.12
C SER A 13 3.08 8.88 -5.18
N ILE A 14 3.33 10.12 -5.59
CA ILE A 14 4.24 11.02 -4.88
C ILE A 14 3.66 12.43 -4.82
N THR A 15 4.06 13.18 -3.80
CA THR A 15 3.87 14.62 -3.67
C THR A 15 5.24 15.27 -3.42
N GLY A 16 5.49 16.44 -4.02
CA GLY A 16 6.78 17.13 -3.89
C GLY A 16 7.89 16.48 -4.70
N VAL A 17 9.05 16.27 -4.08
CA VAL A 17 10.22 15.59 -4.68
C VAL A 17 10.41 14.16 -4.20
N ALA A 18 9.38 13.60 -3.56
CA ALA A 18 9.36 12.22 -3.11
C ALA A 18 9.47 11.22 -4.27
N THR A 19 9.92 9.99 -3.99
CA THR A 19 9.94 8.90 -4.97
C THR A 19 9.29 7.64 -4.40
N ALA A 20 8.65 6.87 -5.28
CA ALA A 20 8.12 5.55 -4.98
C ALA A 20 8.46 4.63 -6.16
N GLU A 21 9.42 3.74 -5.97
CA GLU A 21 10.07 3.02 -7.07
C GLU A 21 10.08 1.51 -6.80
N TRP A 22 9.68 0.73 -7.80
CA TRP A 22 9.88 -0.71 -7.80
C TRP A 22 11.37 -1.03 -7.78
N THR A 23 11.79 -1.96 -6.92
CA THR A 23 13.19 -2.37 -6.83
C THR A 23 13.32 -3.86 -6.53
N THR A 24 14.39 -4.47 -6.99
CA THR A 24 14.77 -5.85 -6.66
C THR A 24 15.67 -5.95 -5.43
N ASP A 25 16.13 -4.80 -4.94
CA ASP A 25 16.93 -4.67 -3.71
C ASP A 25 16.00 -4.80 -2.52
N GLU A 26 16.49 -5.43 -1.45
CA GLU A 26 15.82 -5.50 -0.15
C GLU A 26 14.30 -5.75 -0.25
N LYS A 27 13.96 -7.04 -0.29
CA LYS A 27 12.58 -7.53 -0.39
C LYS A 27 12.27 -8.50 0.75
N TYR A 28 11.02 -8.51 1.19
CA TYR A 28 10.55 -9.44 2.20
C TYR A 28 10.17 -10.77 1.56
N THR A 29 9.40 -10.72 0.46
CA THR A 29 9.10 -11.89 -0.37
C THR A 29 9.22 -11.58 -1.86
N GLY A 30 9.04 -12.61 -2.70
CA GLY A 30 8.91 -12.43 -4.14
C GLY A 30 10.15 -11.86 -4.85
N ASP A 31 9.94 -11.03 -5.87
CA ASP A 31 11.01 -10.52 -6.75
C ASP A 31 11.29 -9.02 -6.54
N TYR A 32 10.26 -8.27 -6.16
CA TYR A 32 10.29 -6.82 -5.98
C TYR A 32 9.77 -6.38 -4.61
N SER A 33 10.18 -5.18 -4.21
CA SER A 33 9.53 -4.35 -3.20
C SER A 33 9.36 -2.94 -3.75
N VAL A 34 8.72 -2.04 -2.99
CA VAL A 34 8.72 -0.60 -3.32
C VAL A 34 9.63 0.14 -2.36
N LYS A 35 10.58 0.89 -2.90
CA LYS A 35 11.32 1.88 -2.12
C LYS A 35 10.55 3.20 -2.12
N LEU A 36 10.10 3.62 -0.95
CA LEU A 36 9.53 4.94 -0.69
C LEU A 36 10.64 5.87 -0.20
N THR A 37 10.75 7.07 -0.76
CA THR A 37 11.71 8.10 -0.34
C THR A 37 11.02 9.45 -0.21
N ALA A 38 11.16 10.09 0.96
CA ALA A 38 10.71 11.44 1.26
C ALA A 38 11.93 12.30 1.64
N PRO A 39 12.53 13.06 0.70
CA PRO A 39 13.80 13.76 0.92
C PRO A 39 13.74 14.89 1.95
N THR A 40 12.63 15.61 2.01
CA THR A 40 12.47 16.81 2.84
C THR A 40 11.13 16.86 3.57
N SER A 41 11.00 17.79 4.51
CA SER A 41 9.73 18.07 5.19
C SER A 41 8.61 18.37 4.19
N GLY A 42 7.48 17.68 4.35
CA GLY A 42 6.31 17.83 3.48
C GLY A 42 6.35 16.98 2.20
N ASP A 43 7.47 16.33 1.88
CA ASP A 43 7.50 15.30 0.85
C ASP A 43 6.75 14.06 1.31
N TYR A 44 6.03 13.43 0.39
CA TYR A 44 5.22 12.26 0.68
C TYR A 44 5.30 11.25 -0.47
N ALA A 45 5.69 10.02 -0.14
CA ALA A 45 5.71 8.90 -1.07
C ALA A 45 4.68 7.86 -0.61
N LYS A 46 3.96 7.28 -1.55
CA LYS A 46 3.09 6.12 -1.29
C LYS A 46 3.09 5.12 -2.43
N VAL A 47 2.79 3.88 -2.08
CA VAL A 47 2.31 2.86 -3.01
C VAL A 47 0.88 2.51 -2.63
N LYS A 48 -0.04 2.49 -3.59
CA LYS A 48 -1.45 2.22 -3.35
C LYS A 48 -2.01 1.14 -4.27
N ILE A 49 -3.07 0.50 -3.81
CA ILE A 49 -3.86 -0.49 -4.52
C ILE A 49 -5.30 0.03 -4.59
N THR A 50 -5.85 0.11 -5.79
CA THR A 50 -7.26 0.52 -5.97
C THR A 50 -8.17 -0.62 -5.55
N GLN A 51 -9.04 -0.40 -4.57
CA GLN A 51 -9.94 -1.45 -4.08
C GLN A 51 -11.30 -0.86 -3.75
N SER A 52 -12.34 -1.38 -4.40
CA SER A 52 -13.73 -0.98 -4.15
C SER A 52 -14.38 -1.97 -3.17
N VAL A 53 -14.19 -1.75 -1.87
CA VAL A 53 -14.82 -2.55 -0.80
C VAL A 53 -15.45 -1.63 0.24
N ALA A 54 -16.43 -2.13 0.99
CA ALA A 54 -16.99 -1.36 2.11
C ALA A 54 -15.89 -1.07 3.14
N PHE A 55 -15.75 0.17 3.61
CA PHE A 55 -14.74 0.51 4.61
C PHE A 55 -15.00 -0.22 5.94
N SER A 56 -16.27 -0.43 6.27
CA SER A 56 -16.71 -1.26 7.40
C SER A 56 -16.26 -2.72 7.31
N SER A 57 -15.87 -3.19 6.12
CA SER A 57 -15.28 -4.53 6.03
C SER A 57 -13.92 -4.57 6.71
N ILE A 58 -13.05 -3.55 6.58
CA ILE A 58 -11.65 -3.60 7.01
C ILE A 58 -11.51 -3.82 8.53
N THR A 59 -11.23 -5.06 8.92
CA THR A 59 -10.93 -5.41 10.32
C THR A 59 -9.43 -5.47 10.61
N ASP A 60 -8.64 -5.88 9.63
CA ASP A 60 -7.23 -6.13 9.79
C ASP A 60 -6.43 -5.68 8.56
N LEU A 61 -5.28 -5.09 8.86
CA LEU A 61 -4.38 -4.44 7.93
C LEU A 61 -2.97 -4.65 8.44
N ASN A 62 -2.11 -5.22 7.61
CA ASN A 62 -0.70 -5.39 7.93
C ASN A 62 0.18 -5.26 6.70
N PHE A 63 1.43 -4.88 6.90
CA PHE A 63 2.44 -4.86 5.85
C PHE A 63 3.84 -4.99 6.40
N TYR A 64 4.79 -5.35 5.53
CA TYR A 64 6.19 -5.42 5.88
C TYR A 64 6.90 -4.15 5.42
N TYR A 65 7.76 -3.61 6.29
CA TYR A 65 8.65 -2.53 5.91
C TYR A 65 10.05 -2.71 6.48
N MET A 66 11.03 -2.06 5.86
CA MET A 66 12.40 -1.98 6.34
C MET A 66 12.95 -0.58 6.09
N ILE A 67 13.44 0.08 7.14
CA ILE A 67 14.10 1.39 6.99
C ILE A 67 15.35 1.21 6.12
N SER A 68 15.49 2.06 5.11
CA SER A 68 16.61 1.95 4.17
C SER A 68 17.90 2.48 4.80
N ASN A 69 19.04 1.94 4.38
CA ASN A 69 20.36 2.37 4.86
C ASN A 69 20.71 3.82 4.48
N ASP A 70 19.99 4.42 3.53
CA ASP A 70 20.13 5.83 3.15
C ASP A 70 19.11 6.75 3.83
N ALA A 71 18.30 6.23 4.76
CA ALA A 71 17.48 7.07 5.62
C ALA A 71 18.38 7.86 6.59
N VAL A 72 17.96 9.06 6.93
CA VAL A 72 18.68 9.97 7.83
C VAL A 72 17.91 10.09 9.13
N ALA A 73 18.61 9.83 10.23
CA ALA A 73 18.10 10.02 11.57
C ALA A 73 17.56 11.45 11.78
N THR A 74 16.31 11.56 12.22
CA THR A 74 15.68 12.81 12.63
C THR A 74 16.18 13.19 14.02
N THR A 75 16.65 14.42 14.17
CA THR A 75 17.13 14.96 15.45
C THR A 75 16.08 15.78 16.21
N GLU A 76 14.91 15.98 15.61
CA GLU A 76 13.84 16.79 16.18
C GLU A 76 12.98 15.99 17.16
N ASP A 77 12.44 16.68 18.16
CA ASP A 77 11.39 16.13 19.03
C ASP A 77 10.09 16.08 18.21
N ILE A 78 9.93 15.00 17.45
CA ILE A 78 8.77 14.77 16.58
C ILE A 78 7.45 14.70 17.38
N GLY A 79 7.52 14.54 18.71
CA GLY A 79 6.35 14.59 19.59
C GLY A 79 5.59 15.92 19.57
N ALA A 80 6.17 16.99 19.00
CA ALA A 80 5.54 18.31 18.90
C ALA A 80 5.05 18.67 17.48
N THR A 81 5.36 17.88 16.44
CA THR A 81 5.02 18.22 15.06
C THR A 81 3.70 17.58 14.66
N TRP A 82 2.63 18.36 14.77
CA TRP A 82 1.31 18.01 14.22
C TRP A 82 1.46 17.66 12.72
N PRO A 83 0.82 16.58 12.21
CA PRO A 83 -0.20 15.76 12.87
C PRO A 83 0.31 14.51 13.60
N ILE A 84 1.62 14.33 13.86
CA ILE A 84 2.10 13.18 14.63
C ILE A 84 1.81 13.41 16.12
N TYR A 85 0.93 12.59 16.69
CA TYR A 85 0.90 12.41 18.13
C TYR A 85 1.70 11.16 18.48
N VAL A 86 2.93 11.38 18.93
CA VAL A 86 3.62 10.38 19.75
C VAL A 86 2.88 10.32 21.07
N ARG A 87 2.54 9.13 21.59
CA ARG A 87 1.80 9.06 22.85
C ARG A 87 2.67 9.66 23.95
N SER A 88 2.04 10.43 24.86
CA SER A 88 2.74 11.00 26.01
C SER A 88 3.47 9.90 26.80
N GLY A 89 4.81 9.96 26.81
CA GLY A 89 5.66 8.97 27.49
C GLY A 89 6.31 7.93 26.57
N GLU A 90 5.91 7.86 25.29
CA GLU A 90 6.70 7.17 24.27
C GLU A 90 7.86 8.06 23.86
N THR A 91 9.08 7.67 24.23
CA THR A 91 10.26 8.18 23.54
C THR A 91 10.32 7.50 22.19
N VAL A 92 10.24 8.28 21.10
CA VAL A 92 10.59 7.80 19.76
C VAL A 92 12.08 7.45 19.78
N ALA A 93 12.39 6.22 20.21
CA ALA A 93 13.76 5.74 20.34
C ALA A 93 14.40 5.44 18.96
N GLN A 94 13.58 5.43 17.91
CA GLN A 94 14.01 5.18 16.54
C GLN A 94 13.97 6.50 15.79
N GLU A 95 15.15 7.01 15.47
CA GLU A 95 15.38 8.27 14.77
C GLU A 95 14.80 8.30 13.34
N TYR A 96 13.94 7.36 12.94
CA TYR A 96 13.43 7.21 11.58
C TYR A 96 11.92 7.10 11.60
N LEU A 97 11.25 7.72 10.63
CA LEU A 97 9.81 7.51 10.43
C LEU A 97 9.55 6.08 9.96
N SER A 98 8.59 5.38 10.57
CA SER A 98 8.05 4.16 9.96
C SER A 98 7.16 4.51 8.77
N ALA A 99 7.05 3.58 7.83
CA ALA A 99 5.92 3.57 6.91
C ALA A 99 4.60 3.39 7.69
N TYR A 100 3.49 3.85 7.11
CA TYR A 100 2.16 3.81 7.72
C TYR A 100 1.07 3.55 6.68
N PRO A 101 -0.07 2.96 7.06
CA PRO A 101 -1.15 2.75 6.11
C PRO A 101 -1.87 4.06 5.79
N VAL A 102 -2.36 4.15 4.56
CA VAL A 102 -3.21 5.23 4.08
C VAL A 102 -4.43 4.62 3.39
N ILE A 103 -5.61 5.04 3.81
CA ILE A 103 -6.90 4.53 3.30
C ILE A 103 -7.67 5.73 2.76
N HIS A 104 -7.93 5.74 1.45
CA HIS A 104 -8.80 6.70 0.80
C HIS A 104 -10.22 6.13 0.76
N ILE A 105 -11.18 6.84 1.33
CA ILE A 105 -12.58 6.43 1.42
C ILE A 105 -13.51 7.49 0.83
N LYS A 106 -14.67 7.08 0.33
CA LYS A 106 -15.69 7.99 -0.22
C LYS A 106 -17.13 7.57 0.08
N SER A 107 -18.04 8.54 0.10
CA SER A 107 -19.49 8.34 0.11
C SER A 107 -20.15 9.44 -0.74
N GLY A 108 -20.64 9.07 -1.93
CA GLY A 108 -21.11 10.07 -2.91
C GLY A 108 -19.96 10.96 -3.38
N ASP A 109 -20.07 12.27 -3.14
CA ASP A 109 -19.07 13.29 -3.48
C ASP A 109 -18.13 13.62 -2.29
N GLU A 110 -18.33 13.00 -1.13
CA GLU A 110 -17.51 13.22 0.06
C GLU A 110 -16.35 12.22 0.09
N GLU A 111 -15.11 12.72 0.23
CA GLU A 111 -13.88 11.93 0.28
C GLU A 111 -13.07 12.23 1.55
N HIS A 112 -12.48 11.19 2.13
CA HIS A 112 -11.62 11.28 3.31
C HIS A 112 -10.39 10.40 3.19
N TRP A 113 -9.33 10.77 3.91
CA TRP A 113 -8.13 9.95 4.05
C TRP A 113 -7.94 9.57 5.51
N ILE A 114 -7.82 8.27 5.78
CA ILE A 114 -7.52 7.73 7.10
C ILE A 114 -6.08 7.26 7.09
N ILE A 115 -5.26 7.77 8.00
CA ILE A 115 -3.86 7.39 8.14
C ILE A 115 -3.64 6.67 9.47
N GLY A 116 -2.83 5.61 9.44
CA GLY A 116 -2.40 4.92 10.65
C GLY A 116 -1.25 5.64 11.35
N GLN A 117 -1.08 5.37 12.64
CA GLN A 117 0.03 5.91 13.40
C GLN A 117 1.37 5.39 12.86
N PRO A 118 2.36 6.28 12.60
CA PRO A 118 3.74 5.84 12.50
C PRO A 118 4.22 5.30 13.86
N TRP A 119 5.18 4.37 13.85
CA TRP A 119 5.72 3.67 15.03
C TRP A 119 4.72 2.85 15.82
N ALA A 120 3.84 2.14 15.12
CA ALA A 120 3.20 0.98 15.69
C ALA A 120 4.22 0.08 16.39
N GLU A 121 3.84 -0.54 17.52
CA GLU A 121 4.59 -1.67 18.01
C GLU A 121 4.76 -2.67 16.85
N SER A 122 5.87 -3.39 16.80
CA SER A 122 6.14 -4.14 15.58
C SER A 122 6.95 -5.37 15.86
N VAL A 123 6.56 -6.48 15.23
CA VAL A 123 7.32 -7.73 15.32
C VAL A 123 8.47 -7.62 14.34
N ILE A 124 9.68 -7.52 14.88
CA ILE A 124 10.91 -7.50 14.08
C ILE A 124 11.24 -8.94 13.66
N THR A 125 11.35 -9.16 12.35
CA THR A 125 11.77 -10.42 11.73
C THR A 125 13.03 -10.18 10.90
N GLY A 126 14.20 -10.32 11.53
CA GLY A 126 15.46 -9.93 10.90
C GLY A 126 15.54 -8.41 10.78
N ALA A 127 15.78 -7.89 9.56
CA ALA A 127 15.76 -6.46 9.28
C ALA A 127 14.36 -5.91 8.98
N TRP A 128 13.40 -6.79 8.66
CA TRP A 128 12.03 -6.43 8.32
C TRP A 128 11.16 -6.30 9.54
N VAL A 129 10.22 -5.38 9.44
CA VAL A 129 9.28 -5.02 10.49
C VAL A 129 7.86 -5.28 9.96
N ASN A 130 7.09 -6.08 10.69
CA ASN A 130 5.67 -6.27 10.40
C ASN A 130 4.85 -5.21 11.13
N TRP A 131 4.29 -4.25 10.39
CA TRP A 131 3.29 -3.31 10.86
C TRP A 131 1.94 -4.00 10.85
N ASN A 132 1.20 -4.02 11.98
CA ASN A 132 -0.05 -4.77 12.09
C ASN A 132 -1.07 -4.06 12.99
N ASN A 133 -2.23 -3.71 12.43
CA ASN A 133 -3.29 -2.95 13.11
C ASN A 133 -4.02 -3.66 14.27
N THR A 134 -3.82 -4.96 14.46
CA THR A 134 -4.45 -5.73 15.55
C THR A 134 -3.86 -5.40 16.92
N GLN A 135 -2.78 -4.64 16.96
CA GLN A 135 -2.17 -4.19 18.20
C GLN A 135 -3.04 -3.14 18.88
N ALA A 136 -3.30 -3.36 20.17
CA ALA A 136 -4.16 -2.48 20.97
C ALA A 136 -3.64 -1.03 21.08
N SER A 137 -2.35 -0.80 20.80
CA SER A 137 -1.72 0.50 20.79
C SER A 137 -1.82 1.26 19.46
N LEU A 138 -2.46 0.69 18.43
CA LEU A 138 -2.60 1.39 17.17
C LEU A 138 -3.82 2.30 17.13
N VAL A 139 -3.55 3.54 16.75
CA VAL A 139 -4.56 4.54 16.46
C VAL A 139 -4.43 5.01 15.02
N TYR A 140 -5.54 5.51 14.52
CA TYR A 140 -5.68 6.11 13.21
C TYR A 140 -6.26 7.49 13.40
N THR A 141 -5.97 8.39 12.47
CA THR A 141 -6.60 9.70 12.38
C THR A 141 -7.10 9.93 10.97
N GLU A 142 -8.17 10.69 10.88
CA GLU A 142 -8.54 11.36 9.63
C GLU A 142 -7.47 12.41 9.34
N ALA A 143 -6.89 12.35 8.15
CA ALA A 143 -6.09 13.44 7.61
C ALA A 143 -7.07 14.51 7.13
N LEU A 144 -7.10 15.64 7.85
CA LEU A 144 -7.99 16.78 7.56
C LEU A 144 -7.70 17.50 6.21
N TRP A 145 -6.82 16.93 5.38
CA TRP A 145 -6.25 17.57 4.20
C TRP A 145 -6.30 16.58 3.04
N HIS A 146 -7.02 16.97 1.98
CA HIS A 146 -7.10 16.24 0.72
C HIS A 146 -5.68 16.02 0.21
N MET A 147 -5.19 14.78 0.22
CA MET A 147 -3.77 14.50 0.00
C MET A 147 -3.27 14.81 -1.42
N GLU A 148 -4.14 15.30 -2.30
CA GLU A 148 -3.76 15.74 -3.65
C GLU A 148 -3.34 17.23 -3.69
N ASP A 149 -3.86 18.10 -2.82
CA ASP A 149 -3.54 19.54 -2.79
C ASP A 149 -3.54 20.11 -1.36
N PHE A 150 -2.37 20.20 -0.73
CA PHE A 150 -2.21 20.81 0.60
C PHE A 150 -2.27 22.35 0.51
N THR A 151 -3.42 22.96 0.81
CA THR A 151 -3.51 24.42 1.05
C THR A 151 -3.94 24.71 2.49
N ALA A 152 -3.19 25.57 3.18
CA ALA A 152 -3.33 25.86 4.61
C ALA A 152 -4.79 26.18 5.01
N ASP A 153 -5.42 25.38 5.86
CA ASP A 153 -6.68 25.75 6.50
C ASP A 153 -6.43 26.87 7.54
N PRO A 154 -7.01 28.07 7.36
CA PRO A 154 -6.80 29.20 8.25
C PRO A 154 -7.58 29.14 9.58
N GLU A 155 -8.52 28.20 9.80
CA GLU A 155 -9.42 28.27 10.96
C GLU A 155 -9.76 26.92 11.60
N ILE A 156 -8.83 26.34 12.39
CA ILE A 156 -9.22 25.27 13.33
C ILE A 156 -8.69 25.56 14.75
N SER A 157 -9.46 26.38 15.47
CA SER A 157 -9.42 26.45 16.93
C SER A 157 -10.37 25.38 17.49
N GLY A 158 -9.83 24.37 18.18
CA GLY A 158 -10.65 23.50 19.05
C GLY A 158 -11.13 22.17 18.47
N ILE A 159 -10.61 21.68 17.35
CA ILE A 159 -10.81 20.27 16.97
C ILE A 159 -9.77 19.42 17.70
N PRO A 160 -10.18 18.46 18.55
CA PRO A 160 -9.29 17.37 18.94
C PRO A 160 -9.08 16.54 17.68
N ALA A 161 -7.86 16.53 17.12
CA ALA A 161 -7.46 15.56 16.11
C ALA A 161 -7.70 14.17 16.72
N GLY A 162 -8.83 13.56 16.36
CA GLY A 162 -9.33 12.39 17.06
C GLY A 162 -8.53 11.20 16.60
N TRP A 163 -7.52 10.80 17.36
CA TRP A 163 -6.88 9.50 17.19
C TRP A 163 -7.78 8.42 17.79
N GLY A 164 -8.07 7.36 17.05
CA GLY A 164 -8.94 6.28 17.49
C GLY A 164 -8.57 4.93 16.86
N PRO A 165 -9.00 3.80 17.47
CA PRO A 165 -8.77 2.48 16.88
C PRO A 165 -9.46 2.37 15.51
N LEU A 166 -8.97 1.50 14.61
CA LEU A 166 -9.57 1.32 13.27
C LEU A 166 -11.09 1.09 13.34
N SER A 167 -11.53 0.29 14.32
CA SER A 167 -12.93 -0.05 14.53
C SER A 167 -13.83 1.18 14.76
N TYR A 168 -13.33 2.26 15.37
CA TYR A 168 -14.10 3.49 15.52
C TYR A 168 -14.42 4.09 14.14
N TRP A 169 -13.43 4.14 13.25
CA TRP A 169 -13.59 4.69 11.91
C TRP A 169 -14.48 3.81 11.04
N THR A 170 -14.24 2.49 11.05
CA THR A 170 -14.91 1.53 10.17
C THR A 170 -16.34 1.21 10.62
N THR A 171 -16.67 1.35 11.91
CA THR A 171 -18.00 0.98 12.43
C THR A 171 -18.84 2.15 12.95
N THR A 172 -18.22 3.26 13.34
CA THR A 172 -18.93 4.39 13.97
C THR A 172 -18.97 5.62 13.07
N LYS A 173 -17.82 6.07 12.57
CA LYS A 173 -17.75 7.36 11.85
C LYS A 173 -18.06 7.24 10.34
N TYR A 174 -17.52 6.21 9.70
CA TYR A 174 -17.55 6.05 8.24
C TYR A 174 -18.04 4.66 7.82
N SER A 175 -19.02 4.10 8.54
CA SER A 175 -19.49 2.72 8.33
C SER A 175 -20.14 2.48 6.96
N ASP A 176 -20.64 3.55 6.34
CA ASP A 176 -21.31 3.59 5.04
C ASP A 176 -20.39 4.01 3.89
N PHE A 177 -19.12 4.31 4.17
CA PHE A 177 -18.16 4.70 3.15
C PHE A 177 -17.59 3.47 2.42
N GLU A 178 -17.21 3.68 1.17
CA GLU A 178 -16.46 2.73 0.36
C GLU A 178 -14.99 3.13 0.32
N VAL A 179 -14.11 2.14 0.31
CA VAL A 179 -12.70 2.32 0.01
C VAL A 179 -12.57 2.62 -1.48
N VAL A 180 -11.70 3.58 -1.81
CA VAL A 180 -11.27 3.88 -3.18
C VAL A 180 -9.91 3.23 -3.43
N ASP A 181 -8.96 3.51 -2.54
CA ASP A 181 -7.63 2.93 -2.56
C ASP A 181 -7.04 2.78 -1.16
N ILE A 182 -6.15 1.80 -1.01
CA ILE A 182 -5.41 1.54 0.22
C ILE A 182 -3.94 1.41 -0.14
N GLY A 183 -3.08 2.04 0.66
CA GLY A 183 -1.65 2.02 0.40
C GLY A 183 -0.80 2.11 1.65
N ILE A 184 0.49 2.16 1.39
CA ILE A 184 1.54 2.36 2.37
C ILE A 184 2.22 3.70 2.03
N GLY A 185 2.25 4.61 2.99
CA GLY A 185 2.84 5.93 2.87
C GLY A 185 4.11 6.09 3.73
N LEU A 186 4.95 7.05 3.33
CA LEU A 186 6.13 7.51 4.06
C LEU A 186 6.30 9.03 3.86
N GLY A 187 6.75 9.73 4.91
CA GLY A 187 6.94 11.18 4.87
C GLY A 187 5.73 11.93 5.41
N LEU A 188 5.43 13.10 4.85
CA LEU A 188 4.40 14.09 5.25
C LEU A 188 4.72 14.95 6.49
N PHE A 189 5.69 14.55 7.29
CA PHE A 189 5.96 15.20 8.57
C PHE A 189 7.16 16.15 8.49
N ALA A 190 7.26 17.05 9.47
CA ALA A 190 8.41 17.93 9.63
C ALA A 190 9.64 17.10 10.01
N VAL A 191 10.32 16.59 8.98
CA VAL A 191 11.56 15.83 9.09
C VAL A 191 12.71 16.68 8.57
N THR A 192 13.83 16.66 9.28
CA THR A 192 15.04 17.42 8.95
C THR A 192 16.00 16.67 8.03
N GLY A 193 15.68 15.43 7.66
CA GLY A 193 16.50 14.59 6.80
C GLY A 193 15.67 13.61 5.99
N GLN A 194 16.27 13.12 4.90
CA GLN A 194 15.67 12.14 4.01
C GLN A 194 15.17 10.92 4.79
N GLN A 195 13.91 10.57 4.61
CA GLN A 195 13.35 9.32 5.08
C GLN A 195 13.21 8.37 3.91
N SER A 196 13.58 7.11 4.10
CA SER A 196 13.42 6.08 3.09
C SER A 196 13.15 4.73 3.72
N ALA A 197 12.25 3.97 3.10
CA ALA A 197 11.91 2.62 3.53
C ALA A 197 11.54 1.75 2.34
N TYR A 198 11.92 0.49 2.40
CA TYR A 198 11.36 -0.55 1.54
C TYR A 198 10.05 -1.00 2.16
N VAL A 199 9.01 -1.16 1.35
CA VAL A 199 7.71 -1.69 1.75
C VAL A 199 7.35 -2.86 0.85
N ASP A 200 6.74 -3.86 1.44
CA ASP A 200 6.40 -5.11 0.79
C ASP A 200 5.12 -5.67 1.42
N ASP A 201 4.43 -6.55 0.68
CA ASP A 201 3.24 -7.28 1.09
C ASP A 201 2.20 -6.44 1.85
N LEU A 202 1.18 -5.92 1.16
CA LEU A 202 0.04 -5.31 1.85
C LEU A 202 -1.04 -6.36 2.08
N THR A 203 -1.36 -6.67 3.32
CA THR A 203 -2.43 -7.60 3.66
C THR A 203 -3.63 -6.83 4.21
N ILE A 204 -4.79 -7.05 3.59
CA ILE A 204 -6.08 -6.48 4.00
C ILE A 204 -7.01 -7.67 4.20
N HIS A 205 -7.44 -7.93 5.43
CA HIS A 205 -8.02 -9.22 5.81
C HIS A 205 -7.08 -10.39 5.53
N ASP A 206 -7.65 -11.52 5.10
CA ASP A 206 -6.93 -12.71 4.71
C ASP A 206 -6.34 -12.64 3.29
N ILE A 207 -6.37 -11.46 2.64
CA ILE A 207 -5.84 -11.28 1.29
C ILE A 207 -4.54 -10.48 1.35
N THR A 208 -3.43 -11.15 0.99
CA THR A 208 -2.13 -10.52 0.81
C THR A 208 -1.92 -10.07 -0.63
N TYR A 209 -1.77 -8.78 -0.82
CA TYR A 209 -1.37 -8.15 -2.06
C TYR A 209 0.15 -8.05 -2.12
N LYS A 210 0.74 -8.83 -3.02
CA LYS A 210 2.17 -8.74 -3.35
C LYS A 210 2.44 -7.42 -4.05
N LEU A 211 3.27 -6.56 -3.43
CA LEU A 211 3.75 -5.36 -4.06
C LEU A 211 4.84 -5.76 -5.04
N GLU A 212 4.44 -6.21 -6.23
CA GLU A 212 5.37 -6.55 -7.30
C GLU A 212 5.15 -5.66 -8.50
N GLN A 213 6.24 -5.39 -9.22
CA GLN A 213 6.12 -4.91 -10.57
C GLN A 213 5.48 -6.00 -11.43
N VAL A 214 4.41 -5.66 -12.14
CA VAL A 214 3.88 -6.54 -13.18
C VAL A 214 4.92 -6.59 -14.31
N LEU A 215 5.68 -7.68 -14.34
CA LEU A 215 6.46 -8.05 -15.51
C LEU A 215 5.59 -8.89 -16.43
N GLY A 216 5.77 -8.73 -17.74
CA GLY A 216 5.12 -9.65 -18.68
C GLY A 216 5.73 -11.05 -18.59
N PHE A 217 4.87 -12.05 -18.60
CA PHE A 217 5.18 -13.47 -18.47
C PHE A 217 5.42 -14.10 -19.85
N ASN A 218 6.23 -15.17 -19.84
CA ASN A 218 6.50 -15.96 -21.04
C ASN A 218 5.42 -17.02 -21.29
N THR A 219 4.70 -17.44 -20.24
CA THR A 219 3.63 -18.43 -20.33
C THR A 219 2.36 -17.94 -19.64
N ILE A 220 1.22 -18.50 -20.04
CA ILE A 220 -0.08 -18.22 -19.40
C ILE A 220 -0.10 -18.77 -17.97
N GLN A 221 0.54 -19.92 -17.73
CA GLN A 221 0.56 -20.53 -16.41
C GLN A 221 1.36 -19.67 -15.42
N ASP A 222 2.52 -19.15 -15.81
CA ASP A 222 3.30 -18.26 -14.93
C ASP A 222 2.49 -17.01 -14.54
N ALA A 223 1.70 -16.47 -15.47
CA ALA A 223 0.83 -15.32 -15.21
C ALA A 223 -0.30 -15.67 -14.25
N ILE A 224 -0.90 -16.86 -14.37
CA ILE A 224 -1.95 -17.35 -13.46
C ILE A 224 -1.38 -17.62 -12.07
N ASP A 225 -0.23 -18.26 -11.98
CA ASP A 225 0.44 -18.59 -10.72
C ASP A 225 0.84 -17.32 -9.95
N ALA A 226 1.11 -16.23 -10.68
CA ALA A 226 1.41 -14.90 -10.11
C ALA A 226 0.19 -14.00 -9.86
N ALA A 227 -1.01 -14.44 -10.27
CA ALA A 227 -2.24 -13.66 -10.17
C ALA A 227 -2.89 -13.77 -8.78
N LEU A 228 -3.38 -12.64 -8.29
CA LEU A 228 -4.20 -12.54 -7.08
C LEU A 228 -5.70 -12.59 -7.41
N PRO A 229 -6.57 -12.87 -6.43
CA PRO A 229 -8.00 -12.87 -6.67
C PRO A 229 -8.51 -11.54 -7.25
N GLY A 230 -9.26 -11.61 -8.34
CA GLY A 230 -9.79 -10.44 -9.06
C GLY A 230 -8.90 -9.90 -10.18
N ASP A 231 -7.66 -10.40 -10.33
CA ASP A 231 -6.77 -9.95 -11.40
C ASP A 231 -7.27 -10.37 -12.79
N THR A 232 -6.76 -9.69 -13.82
CA THR A 232 -6.97 -10.05 -15.23
C THR A 232 -5.65 -10.43 -15.88
N VAL A 233 -5.54 -11.66 -16.38
CA VAL A 233 -4.43 -12.09 -17.25
C VAL A 233 -4.76 -11.70 -18.69
N LEU A 234 -4.03 -10.73 -19.23
CA LEU A 234 -4.12 -10.27 -20.61
C LEU A 234 -3.16 -11.06 -21.51
N MET A 235 -3.70 -11.80 -22.47
CA MET A 235 -2.94 -12.57 -23.44
C MET A 235 -2.80 -11.78 -24.73
N HIS A 236 -1.58 -11.46 -25.14
CA HIS A 236 -1.34 -10.84 -26.44
C HIS A 236 -1.62 -11.81 -27.60
N ASN A 237 -1.92 -11.24 -28.77
CA ASN A 237 -2.15 -12.04 -29.96
C ASN A 237 -0.97 -12.98 -30.25
N GLY A 238 -1.28 -14.25 -30.52
CA GLY A 238 -0.36 -15.30 -30.92
C GLY A 238 -0.85 -16.70 -30.54
N THR A 239 -0.07 -17.69 -30.96
CA THR A 239 -0.28 -19.09 -30.60
C THR A 239 0.54 -19.44 -29.36
N TYR A 240 -0.12 -19.88 -28.30
CA TYR A 240 0.48 -20.41 -27.10
C TYR A 240 0.38 -21.93 -27.17
N SER A 241 1.52 -22.61 -27.28
CA SER A 241 1.57 -24.06 -27.38
C SER A 241 1.89 -24.69 -26.03
N ALA A 242 1.17 -25.73 -25.67
CA ALA A 242 1.43 -26.51 -24.47
C ALA A 242 2.74 -27.29 -24.58
N THR A 243 3.59 -27.22 -23.56
CA THR A 243 4.72 -28.16 -23.41
C THR A 243 4.41 -29.27 -22.39
N SER A 244 3.32 -29.14 -21.63
CA SER A 244 2.85 -30.12 -20.64
C SER A 244 1.33 -30.04 -20.43
N SER A 245 0.73 -31.08 -19.83
CA SER A 245 -0.70 -31.17 -19.54
C SER A 245 -0.95 -31.22 -18.01
N PRO A 246 -1.90 -30.43 -17.46
CA PRO A 246 -2.80 -29.52 -18.17
C PRO A 246 -2.08 -28.27 -18.69
N PHE A 247 -2.55 -27.74 -19.83
CA PHE A 247 -1.95 -26.57 -20.47
C PHE A 247 -2.12 -25.27 -19.66
N VAL A 248 -3.32 -25.10 -19.08
CA VAL A 248 -3.69 -23.97 -18.23
C VAL A 248 -4.49 -24.51 -17.05
N ARG A 249 -4.08 -24.18 -15.83
CA ARG A 249 -4.77 -24.52 -14.59
C ARG A 249 -5.11 -23.26 -13.84
N ILE A 250 -6.41 -22.95 -13.76
CA ILE A 250 -6.91 -21.81 -12.98
C ILE A 250 -7.08 -22.27 -11.53
N THR A 251 -6.25 -21.72 -10.64
CA THR A 251 -6.30 -21.97 -9.19
C THR A 251 -6.68 -20.73 -8.38
N THR A 252 -6.68 -19.55 -9.01
CA THR A 252 -6.96 -18.27 -8.36
C THR A 252 -8.45 -17.93 -8.47
N ASP A 253 -9.07 -17.61 -7.33
CA ASP A 253 -10.49 -17.25 -7.28
C ASP A 253 -10.76 -15.93 -8.02
N SER A 254 -11.88 -15.85 -8.74
CA SER A 254 -12.30 -14.64 -9.47
C SER A 254 -11.27 -14.11 -10.50
N LEU A 255 -10.42 -14.98 -11.04
CA LEU A 255 -9.48 -14.62 -12.09
C LEU A 255 -10.17 -14.43 -13.44
N THR A 256 -9.83 -13.36 -14.16
CA THR A 256 -10.25 -13.15 -15.55
C THR A 256 -9.09 -13.48 -16.50
N LEU A 257 -9.34 -14.29 -17.52
CA LEU A 257 -8.41 -14.46 -18.64
C LEU A 257 -8.97 -13.72 -19.86
N MET A 258 -8.22 -12.78 -20.43
CA MET A 258 -8.67 -11.95 -21.55
C MET A 258 -7.66 -12.01 -22.69
N GLY A 259 -8.12 -12.29 -23.90
CA GLY A 259 -7.28 -12.13 -25.09
C GLY A 259 -7.32 -10.69 -25.61
N GLU A 260 -6.18 -10.20 -26.09
CA GLU A 260 -6.04 -8.88 -26.74
C GLU A 260 -7.03 -8.70 -27.91
N SER A 261 -7.35 -9.79 -28.60
CA SER A 261 -8.42 -9.81 -29.60
C SER A 261 -9.13 -11.16 -29.64
N ARG A 262 -10.37 -11.15 -30.16
CA ARG A 262 -11.22 -12.35 -30.28
C ARG A 262 -10.57 -13.46 -31.11
N ASP A 263 -9.87 -13.10 -32.19
CA ASP A 263 -9.36 -14.05 -33.17
C ASP A 263 -7.84 -14.21 -33.13
N GLY A 264 -7.14 -13.39 -32.34
CA GLY A 264 -5.68 -13.35 -32.34
C GLY A 264 -5.02 -14.22 -31.28
N VAL A 265 -5.73 -14.65 -30.24
CA VAL A 265 -5.20 -15.56 -29.21
C VAL A 265 -5.60 -17.00 -29.51
N ILE A 266 -4.61 -17.85 -29.74
CA ILE A 266 -4.81 -19.28 -30.02
C ILE A 266 -4.15 -20.10 -28.92
N LEU A 267 -4.97 -20.91 -28.23
CA LEU A 267 -4.50 -21.89 -27.24
C LEU A 267 -4.34 -23.24 -27.95
N ASP A 268 -3.10 -23.69 -28.11
CA ASP A 268 -2.75 -24.89 -28.87
C ASP A 268 -2.32 -26.02 -27.92
N GLY A 269 -3.22 -26.98 -27.72
CA GLY A 269 -3.06 -28.09 -26.79
C GLY A 269 -2.60 -29.41 -27.42
N THR A 270 -2.07 -29.38 -28.65
CA THR A 270 -1.62 -30.58 -29.38
C THR A 270 -0.38 -31.24 -28.81
#